data_AF-A0A975U1J7-F1
#
_entry.id   AF-A0A975U1J7-F1
#
_cell.length_a   1.000
_cell.length_b   1.000
_cell.length_c   1.000
_cell.angle_alpha   90.00
_cell.angle_beta   90.00
_cell.angle_gamma   90.00
#
_symmetry.space_group_name_H-M   'P 1'
#
loop_
_entity.id
_entity.type
_entity.pdbx_description
1 polymer ?
#
loop_
_entity_poly.entity_id
_entity_poly.type
_entity_poly.pdbx_seq_one_letter_code
_entity_poly.pdbx_strand_id
1 'polypeptide(L)'
;MKAALAALLLAAVAPLGADAQPAARPDPPTTQAQAMGAGIVAVVNGDVITRFDLESRRRLFAITAGLPLTPAVLDRLTAQVTRLLIDEKLRQQEAIRRRIGATDQEVAEAVARVEQQTNQPPGSLRATLARQGIDIRALYAQLRAQIAWGKVVRQQLGAQAQLSEEEVRERLRELEAATGQPEFLVSEIFIAIDDPAQEAEARRTATSLIEQLRAGAPFAAVAAQFSQAQSAENGGDLGWVRLGQLEPEVDALLTQMPPGAISTPIRTAGGLTIVTLRQRREVGRDLATLVTVRQLFLPFDAPLNPQAPTAQQIATLQAAQRVSETVRSCAQMDEAARQLRSPRPADPGQEIRLDAQPGPIRQVLEGLRPGEPTRPLISPDGITVLMLCSRRVENLAAPNPEAVALSILRERADLVSRQMMRDLRRRADIDLRS
;
A
#
# COMPACT_ATOMS: atom_id res chain seq x y z
N MET A 1 -18.45 48.84 -10.70
CA MET A 1 -19.02 50.20 -10.58
C MET A 1 -18.56 50.80 -9.27
N LYS A 2 -17.85 51.94 -9.35
CA LYS A 2 -17.60 52.97 -8.32
C LYS A 2 -16.82 52.48 -7.07
N ALA A 3 -15.56 52.87 -6.89
CA ALA A 3 -15.09 54.18 -6.36
C ALA A 3 -15.71 54.51 -4.98
N ALA A 4 -15.06 55.06 -3.98
CA ALA A 4 -13.70 55.48 -3.66
C ALA A 4 -13.78 55.94 -2.18
N LEU A 5 -12.69 55.93 -1.41
CA LEU A 5 -12.16 57.12 -0.71
C LEU A 5 -11.03 56.73 0.25
N ALA A 6 -9.96 57.51 0.15
CA ALA A 6 -8.83 57.55 1.05
C ALA A 6 -8.96 58.74 2.02
N ALA A 7 -8.27 58.59 3.14
CA ALA A 7 -7.63 59.60 3.99
C ALA A 7 -8.49 60.52 4.88
N LEU A 8 -8.21 60.46 6.18
CA LEU A 8 -7.82 61.67 6.93
C LEU A 8 -6.94 61.30 8.15
N LEU A 9 -5.85 62.05 8.32
CA LEU A 9 -4.91 62.03 9.44
C LEU A 9 -5.58 62.44 10.76
N LEU A 10 -5.10 61.90 11.88
CA LEU A 10 -4.82 62.71 13.07
C LEU A 10 -3.71 62.06 13.90
N ALA A 11 -2.59 62.78 13.98
CA ALA A 11 -1.51 62.53 14.92
C ALA A 11 -1.94 62.93 16.33
N ALA A 12 -1.68 62.08 17.31
CA ALA A 12 -1.65 62.45 18.72
C ALA A 12 -0.34 61.93 19.32
N VAL A 13 0.52 62.88 19.68
CA VAL A 13 1.74 62.71 20.46
C VAL A 13 1.38 62.90 21.94
N ALA A 14 1.66 61.92 22.79
CA ALA A 14 1.91 62.07 24.24
C ALA A 14 2.46 60.73 24.81
N PRO A 15 3.04 60.69 26.03
CA PRO A 15 4.47 60.76 26.24
C PRO A 15 5.08 59.44 26.73
N LEU A 16 6.41 59.35 26.59
CA LEU A 16 7.26 58.43 27.34
C LEU A 16 7.21 58.80 28.82
N GLY A 17 6.72 57.87 29.65
CA GLY A 17 6.82 57.90 31.10
C GLY A 17 7.05 56.47 31.59
N ALA A 18 8.29 56.18 31.94
CA ALA A 18 8.75 54.90 32.43
C ALA A 18 8.30 54.69 33.89
N ASP A 19 7.82 53.49 34.19
CA ASP A 19 8.19 52.78 35.42
C ASP A 19 8.27 51.29 35.10
N ALA A 20 9.51 50.83 34.94
CA ALA A 20 9.85 49.44 34.69
C ALA A 20 9.78 48.67 36.02
N GLN A 21 8.76 47.83 36.17
CA GLN A 21 8.79 46.75 37.15
C GLN A 21 9.71 45.64 36.65
N PRO A 22 10.59 45.06 37.50
CA PRO A 22 11.43 43.95 37.10
C PRO A 22 10.55 42.74 36.80
N ALA A 23 10.51 42.34 35.53
CA ALA A 23 9.88 41.11 35.10
C ALA A 23 10.56 39.93 35.82
N ALA A 24 9.79 39.23 36.64
CA ALA A 24 10.20 37.96 37.24
C ALA A 24 10.64 37.01 36.13
N ARG A 25 11.78 36.35 36.33
CA ARG A 25 12.26 35.28 35.46
C ARG A 25 11.18 34.20 35.38
N PRO A 26 10.81 33.71 34.18
CA PRO A 26 9.97 32.52 34.10
C PRO A 26 10.79 31.33 34.59
N ASP A 27 10.29 30.66 35.63
CA ASP A 27 10.79 29.36 36.05
C ASP A 27 10.72 28.35 34.89
N PRO A 28 11.61 27.34 34.82
CA PRO A 28 11.54 26.30 33.81
C PRO A 28 10.22 25.52 33.93
N PRO A 29 9.68 25.01 32.81
CA PRO A 29 8.34 24.46 32.79
C PRO A 29 8.21 23.23 33.67
N THR A 30 7.13 23.21 34.43
CA THR A 30 6.54 22.17 35.28
C THR A 30 6.13 20.91 34.48
N THR A 31 7.00 20.37 33.62
CA THR A 31 6.74 19.13 32.89
C THR A 31 6.79 17.91 33.81
N GLN A 32 7.60 17.97 34.88
CA GLN A 32 7.68 16.88 35.87
C GLN A 32 6.45 16.82 36.79
N ALA A 33 5.87 17.95 37.18
CA ALA A 33 4.76 17.96 38.15
C ALA A 33 3.44 17.40 37.59
N GLN A 34 3.19 17.54 36.28
CA GLN A 34 2.02 16.95 35.62
C GLN A 34 2.18 15.44 35.36
N ALA A 35 3.43 14.94 35.27
CA ALA A 35 3.70 13.50 35.22
C ALA A 35 3.45 12.81 36.57
N MET A 36 3.48 13.55 37.70
CA MET A 36 3.27 12.96 39.03
C MET A 36 1.81 12.53 39.31
N GLY A 37 0.85 12.95 38.48
CA GLY A 37 -0.55 12.46 38.54
C GLY A 37 -0.81 11.19 37.72
N ALA A 38 0.10 10.80 36.83
CA ALA A 38 -0.04 9.66 35.93
C ALA A 38 1.18 8.74 36.10
N GLY A 39 1.01 7.61 36.80
CA GLY A 39 2.12 6.71 37.16
C GLY A 39 3.11 6.46 36.00
N ILE A 40 4.41 6.48 36.33
CA ILE A 40 5.49 6.28 35.37
C ILE A 40 5.56 4.80 34.99
N VAL A 41 5.68 4.52 33.69
CA VAL A 41 5.85 3.16 33.14
C VAL A 41 7.32 2.91 32.80
N ALA A 42 7.99 3.90 32.22
CA ALA A 42 9.41 3.81 31.90
C ALA A 42 10.03 5.21 31.81
N VAL A 43 11.35 5.28 31.95
CA VAL A 43 12.17 6.45 31.67
C VAL A 43 13.21 6.07 30.62
N VAL A 44 13.32 6.86 29.55
CA VAL A 44 14.21 6.62 28.41
C VAL A 44 15.09 7.85 28.22
N ASN A 45 16.38 7.76 28.55
CA ASN A 45 17.32 8.89 28.52
C ASN A 45 16.79 10.15 29.25
N GLY A 46 16.05 9.95 30.36
CA GLY A 46 15.42 11.02 31.13
C GLY A 46 14.01 11.42 30.69
N ASP A 47 13.54 10.99 29.51
CA ASP A 47 12.16 11.22 29.08
C ASP A 47 11.21 10.16 29.64
N VAL A 48 10.08 10.61 30.19
CA VAL A 48 9.09 9.74 30.82
C VAL A 48 8.10 9.17 29.79
N ILE A 49 7.78 7.89 29.96
CA ILE A 49 6.60 7.23 29.38
C ILE A 49 5.59 7.03 30.51
N THR A 50 4.40 7.61 30.36
CA THR A 50 3.37 7.61 31.40
C THR A 50 2.39 6.45 31.22
N ARG A 51 1.64 6.13 32.29
CA ARG A 51 0.50 5.19 32.23
C ARG A 51 -0.57 5.64 31.25
N PHE A 52 -0.75 6.96 31.06
CA PHE A 52 -1.67 7.50 30.08
C PHE A 52 -1.24 7.17 28.64
N ASP A 53 0.04 7.29 28.34
CA ASP A 53 0.59 6.95 27.02
C ASP A 53 0.37 5.46 26.71
N LEU A 54 0.67 4.59 27.69
CA LEU A 54 0.48 3.15 27.60
C LEU A 54 -1.00 2.77 27.40
N GLU A 55 -1.91 3.30 28.22
CA GLU A 55 -3.35 3.02 28.12
C GLU A 55 -3.91 3.51 26.77
N SER A 56 -3.57 4.73 26.36
CA SER A 56 -4.03 5.31 25.10
C SER A 56 -3.56 4.49 23.91
N ARG A 57 -2.30 4.04 23.92
CA ARG A 57 -1.74 3.26 22.81
C ARG A 57 -2.30 1.83 22.76
N ARG A 58 -2.52 1.18 23.90
CA ARG A 58 -3.17 -0.14 23.94
C ARG A 58 -4.59 -0.11 23.37
N ARG A 59 -5.38 0.92 23.73
CA ARG A 59 -6.73 1.11 23.20
C ARG A 59 -6.73 1.38 21.70
N LEU A 60 -5.83 2.28 21.25
CA LEU A 60 -5.66 2.59 19.83
C LEU A 60 -5.37 1.31 19.04
N PHE A 61 -4.41 0.50 19.49
CA PHE A 61 -4.09 -0.77 18.84
C PHE A 61 -5.27 -1.75 18.85
N ALA A 62 -5.91 -1.96 20.00
CA ALA A 62 -7.01 -2.90 20.11
C ALA A 62 -8.12 -2.58 19.09
N ILE A 63 -8.45 -1.31 18.90
CA ILE A 63 -9.47 -0.88 17.94
C ILE A 63 -9.02 -1.05 16.49
N THR A 64 -7.81 -0.62 16.14
CA THR A 64 -7.31 -0.74 14.76
C THR A 64 -7.10 -2.19 14.34
N ALA A 65 -6.86 -3.08 15.31
CA ALA A 65 -6.77 -4.52 15.12
C ALA A 65 -8.13 -5.26 15.22
N GLY A 66 -9.23 -4.57 15.53
CA GLY A 66 -10.56 -5.19 15.69
C GLY A 66 -10.71 -6.05 16.94
N LEU A 67 -9.85 -5.87 17.95
CA LEU A 67 -9.86 -6.60 19.21
C LEU A 67 -10.81 -5.96 20.23
N PRO A 68 -11.45 -6.76 21.11
CA PRO A 68 -12.35 -6.22 22.11
C PRO A 68 -11.58 -5.49 23.21
N LEU A 69 -12.11 -4.35 23.66
CA LEU A 69 -11.55 -3.51 24.73
C LEU A 69 -11.80 -4.10 26.14
N THR A 70 -11.37 -5.35 26.35
CA THR A 70 -11.46 -6.00 27.66
C THR A 70 -10.14 -5.82 28.44
N PRO A 71 -10.18 -5.75 29.78
CA PRO A 71 -8.96 -5.70 30.59
C PRO A 71 -7.97 -6.81 30.24
N ALA A 72 -8.44 -8.05 30.09
CA ALA A 72 -7.60 -9.18 29.74
C ALA A 72 -6.88 -9.03 28.39
N VAL A 73 -7.53 -8.45 27.37
CA VAL A 73 -6.88 -8.18 26.08
C VAL A 73 -5.88 -7.05 26.23
N LEU A 74 -6.25 -5.95 26.88
CA LEU A 74 -5.36 -4.80 27.08
C LEU A 74 -4.14 -5.16 27.93
N ASP A 75 -4.28 -6.01 28.94
CA ASP A 75 -3.16 -6.43 29.79
C ASP A 75 -2.14 -7.24 29.00
N ARG A 76 -2.60 -8.12 28.09
CA ARG A 76 -1.74 -8.88 27.18
C ARG A 76 -0.94 -8.02 26.21
N LEU A 77 -1.38 -6.78 25.96
CA LEU A 77 -0.72 -5.82 25.08
C LEU A 77 0.32 -4.95 25.79
N THR A 78 0.39 -5.03 27.12
CA THR A 78 1.21 -4.12 27.93
C THR A 78 2.68 -4.18 27.57
N ALA A 79 3.28 -5.37 27.53
CA ALA A 79 4.70 -5.52 27.24
C ALA A 79 5.05 -5.03 25.81
N GLN A 80 4.23 -5.37 24.83
CA GLN A 80 4.45 -5.00 23.43
C GLN A 80 4.31 -3.50 23.22
N VAL A 81 3.29 -2.88 23.83
CA VAL A 81 3.08 -1.44 23.74
C VAL A 81 4.14 -0.66 24.52
N THR A 82 4.59 -1.13 25.68
CA THR A 82 5.70 -0.50 26.41
C THR A 82 6.97 -0.49 25.57
N ARG A 83 7.36 -1.63 24.99
CA ARG A 83 8.53 -1.72 24.09
C ARG A 83 8.40 -0.78 22.90
N LEU A 84 7.22 -0.70 22.31
CA LEU A 84 6.93 0.21 21.21
C LEU A 84 7.09 1.67 21.60
N LEU A 85 6.58 2.08 22.76
CA LEU A 85 6.69 3.45 23.24
C LEU A 85 8.13 3.83 23.55
N ILE A 86 8.94 2.88 24.03
CA ILE A 86 10.39 3.06 24.20
C ILE A 86 11.05 3.32 22.84
N ASP A 87 10.79 2.47 21.85
CA ASP A 87 11.35 2.65 20.50
C ASP A 87 10.91 3.96 19.85
N GLU A 88 9.65 4.35 20.03
CA GLU A 88 9.13 5.62 19.55
C GLU A 88 9.84 6.81 20.22
N LYS A 89 10.10 6.71 21.53
CA LYS A 89 10.83 7.73 22.28
C LYS A 89 12.28 7.86 21.79
N LEU A 90 12.97 6.74 21.55
CA LEU A 90 14.33 6.75 21.01
C LEU A 90 14.39 7.39 19.61
N ARG A 91 13.44 7.06 18.73
CA ARG A 91 13.34 7.69 17.40
C ARG A 91 13.08 9.19 17.50
N GLN A 92 12.20 9.59 18.41
CA GLN A 92 11.88 10.99 18.66
C GLN A 92 13.10 11.76 19.17
N GLN A 93 13.84 11.21 20.13
CA GLN A 93 15.06 11.82 20.67
C GLN A 93 16.13 11.99 19.58
N GLU A 94 16.35 10.99 18.74
CA GLU A 94 17.30 11.08 17.64
C GLU A 94 16.88 12.14 16.61
N ALA A 95 15.60 12.21 16.28
CA ALA A 95 15.06 13.24 15.38
C ALA A 95 15.26 14.66 15.97
N ILE A 96 14.96 14.86 17.26
CA ILE A 96 15.19 16.13 17.97
C ILE A 96 16.67 16.49 17.98
N ARG A 97 17.56 15.54 18.29
CA ARG A 97 19.02 15.74 18.29
C ARG A 97 19.52 16.24 16.93
N ARG A 98 18.92 15.75 15.84
CA ARG A 98 19.23 16.16 14.46
C ARG A 98 18.45 17.39 13.98
N ARG A 99 17.58 17.96 14.82
CA ARG A 99 16.67 19.07 14.47
C ARG A 99 15.75 18.74 13.29
N ILE A 100 15.33 17.48 13.21
CA ILE A 100 14.39 16.97 12.22
C ILE A 100 13.04 16.78 12.90
N GLY A 101 12.01 17.43 12.38
CA GLY A 101 10.64 17.31 12.88
C GLY A 101 9.62 17.05 11.77
N ALA A 102 8.43 16.63 12.18
CA ALA A 102 7.25 16.56 11.33
C ALA A 102 6.44 17.86 11.48
N THR A 103 6.03 18.46 10.35
CA THR A 103 5.16 19.64 10.37
C THR A 103 3.71 19.23 10.61
N ASP A 104 2.87 20.16 11.06
CA ASP A 104 1.45 19.89 11.27
C ASP A 104 0.73 19.53 9.96
N GLN A 105 1.19 20.08 8.83
CA GLN A 105 0.69 19.72 7.52
C GLN A 105 1.01 18.25 7.17
N GLU A 106 2.24 17.80 7.40
CA GLU A 106 2.62 16.41 7.13
C GLU A 106 1.83 15.41 7.99
N VAL A 107 1.52 15.79 9.23
CA VAL A 107 0.66 15.00 10.11
C VAL A 107 -0.77 14.97 9.60
N ALA A 108 -1.32 16.11 9.15
CA ALA A 108 -2.66 16.17 8.58
C ALA A 108 -2.78 15.32 7.29
N GLU A 109 -1.76 15.35 6.43
CA GLU A 109 -1.68 14.50 5.24
C GLU A 109 -1.59 13.01 5.62
N ALA A 110 -0.86 12.68 6.68
CA ALA A 110 -0.80 11.31 7.19
C ALA A 110 -2.14 10.83 7.76
N VAL A 111 -2.87 11.69 8.47
CA VAL A 111 -4.23 11.41 8.94
C VAL A 111 -5.16 11.16 7.76
N ALA A 112 -5.12 12.00 6.73
CA ALA A 112 -5.91 11.82 5.52
C ALA A 112 -5.62 10.49 4.82
N ARG A 113 -4.36 10.05 4.77
CA ARG A 113 -3.99 8.73 4.25
C ARG A 113 -4.57 7.60 5.08
N VAL A 114 -4.57 7.71 6.42
CA VAL A 114 -5.21 6.71 7.30
C VAL A 114 -6.72 6.65 7.05
N GLU A 115 -7.38 7.79 6.89
CA GLU A 115 -8.81 7.84 6.55
C GLU A 115 -9.09 7.14 5.22
N GLN A 116 -8.29 7.41 4.18
CA GLN A 116 -8.41 6.75 2.89
C GLN A 116 -8.20 5.23 2.98
N GLN A 117 -7.14 4.78 3.67
CA GLN A 117 -6.82 3.36 3.83
C GLN A 117 -7.90 2.59 4.61
N THR A 118 -8.58 3.27 5.53
CA THR A 118 -9.64 2.68 6.35
C THR A 118 -11.05 2.93 5.80
N ASN A 119 -11.15 3.48 4.57
CA ASN A 119 -12.41 3.85 3.92
C ASN A 119 -13.31 4.75 4.80
N GLN A 120 -12.69 5.63 5.59
CA GLN A 120 -13.38 6.60 6.43
C GLN A 120 -13.57 7.94 5.68
N PRO A 121 -14.69 8.66 5.92
CA PRO A 121 -14.87 9.99 5.37
C PRO A 121 -13.76 10.97 5.80
N PRO A 122 -13.33 11.91 4.95
CA PRO A 122 -12.33 12.90 5.30
C PRO A 122 -12.69 13.70 6.57
N GLY A 123 -11.73 13.85 7.49
CA GLY A 123 -11.88 14.56 8.76
C GLY A 123 -12.71 13.82 9.83
N SER A 124 -13.18 12.60 9.56
CA SER A 124 -14.02 11.85 10.49
C SER A 124 -13.23 11.12 11.58
N LEU A 125 -11.93 10.87 11.38
CA LEU A 125 -11.14 9.99 12.24
C LEU A 125 -11.10 10.46 13.69
N ARG A 126 -10.99 11.77 13.92
CA ARG A 126 -11.00 12.35 15.28
C ARG A 126 -12.30 12.02 16.02
N ALA A 127 -13.44 12.20 15.37
CA ALA A 127 -14.74 11.93 15.98
C ALA A 127 -14.96 10.41 16.18
N THR A 128 -14.47 9.59 15.25
CA THR A 128 -14.50 8.13 15.37
C THR A 128 -13.71 7.64 16.58
N LEU A 129 -12.46 8.08 16.72
CA LEU A 129 -11.61 7.71 17.86
C LEU A 129 -12.14 8.25 19.19
N ALA A 130 -12.67 9.48 19.21
CA ALA A 130 -13.26 10.06 20.41
C ALA A 130 -14.49 9.28 20.91
N ARG A 131 -15.37 8.82 20.00
CA ARG A 131 -16.52 7.94 20.36
C ARG A 131 -16.08 6.63 20.99
N GLN A 132 -14.88 6.18 20.68
CA GLN A 132 -14.28 4.96 21.20
C GLN A 132 -13.41 5.20 22.45
N GLY A 133 -13.41 6.43 22.98
CA GLY A 133 -12.63 6.81 24.15
C GLY A 133 -11.13 6.89 23.91
N ILE A 134 -10.69 7.06 22.67
CA ILE A 134 -9.28 7.26 22.32
C ILE A 134 -9.01 8.74 22.12
N ASP A 135 -7.95 9.22 22.76
CA ASP A 135 -7.44 10.55 22.52
C ASP A 135 -6.65 10.61 21.20
N ILE A 136 -7.12 11.45 20.27
CA ILE A 136 -6.47 11.68 18.97
C ILE A 136 -5.00 12.11 19.10
N ARG A 137 -4.62 12.72 20.24
CA ARG A 137 -3.24 13.13 20.51
C ARG A 137 -2.28 11.96 20.46
N ALA A 138 -2.71 10.76 20.87
CA ALA A 138 -1.88 9.56 20.80
C ALA A 138 -1.54 9.18 19.35
N LEU A 139 -2.52 9.27 18.44
CA LEU A 139 -2.30 9.06 17.01
C LEU A 139 -1.40 10.14 16.42
N TYR A 140 -1.62 11.41 16.76
CA TYR A 140 -0.79 12.51 16.26
C TYR A 140 0.67 12.40 16.73
N ALA A 141 0.90 11.97 17.97
CA ALA A 141 2.24 11.72 18.49
C ALA A 141 2.94 10.60 17.70
N GLN A 142 2.24 9.49 17.46
CA GLN A 142 2.74 8.37 16.65
C GLN A 142 3.12 8.83 15.23
N LEU A 143 2.21 9.52 14.54
CA LEU A 143 2.45 9.97 13.17
C LEU A 143 3.61 10.95 13.10
N ARG A 144 3.73 11.88 14.06
CA ARG A 144 4.89 12.79 14.13
C ARG A 144 6.20 12.04 14.27
N ALA A 145 6.26 11.06 15.17
CA ALA A 145 7.45 10.26 15.40
C ALA A 145 7.83 9.44 14.14
N GLN A 146 6.86 8.81 13.48
CA GLN A 146 7.06 8.06 12.23
C GLN A 146 7.57 8.95 11.10
N ILE A 147 6.92 10.10 10.85
CA ILE A 147 7.33 11.04 9.79
C ILE A 147 8.74 11.57 10.06
N ALA A 148 9.02 12.00 11.29
CA ALA A 148 10.34 12.51 11.66
C ALA A 148 11.42 11.42 11.50
N TRP A 149 11.11 10.18 11.89
CA TRP A 149 12.01 9.04 11.71
C TRP A 149 12.29 8.73 10.24
N GLY A 150 11.28 8.67 9.38
CA GLY A 150 11.47 8.47 7.93
C GLY A 150 12.37 9.54 7.29
N LYS A 151 12.29 10.79 7.78
CA LYS A 151 13.22 11.86 7.38
C LYS A 151 14.64 11.63 7.91
N VAL A 152 14.78 11.16 9.15
CA VAL A 152 16.09 10.79 9.73
C VAL A 152 16.74 9.68 8.90
N VAL A 153 16.01 8.62 8.56
CA VAL A 153 16.51 7.51 7.72
C VAL A 153 16.91 8.02 6.34
N ARG A 154 16.08 8.88 5.71
CA ARG A 154 16.40 9.49 4.42
C ARG A 154 17.67 10.35 4.46
N GLN A 155 17.85 11.13 5.52
CA GLN A 155 19.07 11.90 5.73
C GLN A 155 20.29 10.97 5.92
N GLN A 156 20.13 9.89 6.66
CA GLN A 156 21.21 8.93 6.93
C GLN A 156 21.65 8.16 5.68
N LEU A 157 20.71 7.84 4.77
CA LEU A 157 21.03 7.21 3.49
C LEU A 157 22.00 8.05 2.65
N GLY A 158 21.85 9.38 2.67
CA GLY A 158 22.77 10.30 1.99
C GLY A 158 22.99 9.92 0.52
N ALA A 159 24.23 9.61 0.15
CA ALA A 159 24.58 9.18 -1.22
C ALA A 159 23.90 7.85 -1.62
N GLN A 160 23.58 6.95 -0.69
CA GLN A 160 22.91 5.68 -0.98
C GLN A 160 21.45 5.86 -1.43
N ALA A 161 20.87 7.06 -1.21
CA ALA A 161 19.56 7.41 -1.75
C ALA A 161 19.61 7.80 -3.23
N GLN A 162 20.80 8.10 -3.77
CA GLN A 162 20.98 8.31 -5.20
C GLN A 162 21.05 6.94 -5.87
N LEU A 163 20.14 6.70 -6.81
CA LEU A 163 20.07 5.46 -7.57
C LEU A 163 20.49 5.76 -9.01
N SER A 164 21.47 5.03 -9.51
CA SER A 164 21.92 5.14 -10.90
C SER A 164 20.99 4.36 -11.84
N GLU A 165 20.92 4.80 -13.11
CA GLU A 165 20.20 4.05 -14.13
C GLU A 165 20.77 2.64 -14.32
N GLU A 166 22.08 2.46 -14.13
CA GLU A 166 22.71 1.14 -14.29
C GLU A 166 22.24 0.16 -13.22
N GLU A 167 22.13 0.59 -11.96
CA GLU A 167 21.58 -0.26 -10.89
C GLU A 167 20.14 -0.70 -11.17
N VAL A 168 19.31 0.21 -11.72
CA VAL A 168 17.94 -0.13 -12.13
C VAL A 168 17.96 -1.12 -13.30
N ARG A 169 18.81 -0.88 -14.31
CA ARG A 169 18.97 -1.79 -15.46
C ARG A 169 19.47 -3.17 -15.05
N GLU A 170 20.43 -3.25 -14.14
CA GLU A 170 20.93 -4.51 -13.58
C GLU A 170 19.81 -5.26 -12.88
N ARG A 171 19.03 -4.60 -12.02
CA ARG A 171 17.90 -5.22 -11.34
C ARG A 171 16.80 -5.65 -12.31
N LEU A 172 16.56 -4.89 -13.37
CA LEU A 172 15.64 -5.29 -14.45
C LEU A 172 16.12 -6.56 -15.16
N ARG A 173 17.40 -6.61 -15.55
CA ARG A 173 17.99 -7.81 -16.18
C ARG A 173 17.90 -9.04 -15.29
N GLU A 174 18.10 -8.88 -13.98
CA GLU A 174 17.90 -9.98 -13.01
C GLU A 174 16.44 -10.46 -12.97
N LEU A 175 15.48 -9.54 -12.99
CA LEU A 175 14.05 -9.89 -12.98
C LEU A 175 13.64 -10.56 -14.30
N GLU A 176 14.14 -10.08 -15.43
CA GLU A 176 13.94 -10.72 -16.74
C GLU A 176 14.54 -12.13 -16.79
N ALA A 177 15.76 -12.30 -16.30
CA ALA A 177 16.42 -13.61 -16.22
C ALA A 177 15.71 -14.57 -15.24
N ALA A 178 15.03 -14.02 -14.23
CA ALA A 178 14.22 -14.79 -13.29
C ALA A 178 12.81 -15.10 -13.79
N THR A 179 12.45 -14.72 -15.02
CA THR A 179 11.12 -15.01 -15.60
C THR A 179 10.76 -16.48 -15.45
N GLY A 180 9.54 -16.76 -14.95
CA GLY A 180 9.07 -18.12 -14.68
C GLY A 180 9.48 -18.70 -13.33
N GLN A 181 10.39 -18.04 -12.59
CA GLN A 181 10.69 -18.42 -11.20
C GLN A 181 9.57 -18.00 -10.24
N PRO A 182 9.39 -18.68 -9.11
CA PRO A 182 8.37 -18.28 -8.14
C PRO A 182 8.70 -16.94 -7.48
N GLU A 183 7.69 -16.09 -7.39
CA GLU A 183 7.67 -14.83 -6.67
C GLU A 183 6.59 -14.89 -5.58
N PHE A 184 6.88 -14.31 -4.43
CA PHE A 184 6.04 -14.38 -3.24
C PHE A 184 5.67 -12.95 -2.83
N LEU A 185 4.38 -12.66 -2.73
CA LEU A 185 3.89 -11.40 -2.20
C LEU A 185 3.85 -11.53 -0.68
N VAL A 186 4.76 -10.86 0.02
CA VAL A 186 5.00 -11.11 1.45
C VAL A 186 4.75 -9.85 2.26
N SER A 187 4.27 -10.03 3.49
CA SER A 187 4.34 -9.01 4.52
C SER A 187 5.02 -9.56 5.77
N GLU A 188 5.78 -8.71 6.48
CA GLU A 188 6.55 -9.08 7.66
C GLU A 188 6.15 -8.30 8.92
N ILE A 189 6.41 -8.92 10.06
CA ILE A 189 6.52 -8.28 11.37
C ILE A 189 7.87 -8.69 11.94
N PHE A 190 8.72 -7.70 12.19
CA PHE A 190 10.04 -7.92 12.77
C PHE A 190 10.08 -7.49 14.23
N ILE A 191 10.59 -8.36 15.11
CA ILE A 191 10.81 -8.10 16.53
C ILE A 191 12.30 -8.27 16.78
N ALA A 192 13.00 -7.17 17.04
CA ALA A 192 14.43 -7.21 17.28
C ALA A 192 14.76 -7.91 18.62
N ILE A 193 15.93 -8.52 18.64
CA ILE A 193 16.56 -9.08 19.84
C ILE A 193 17.97 -8.50 19.90
N ASP A 194 18.13 -7.44 20.69
CA ASP A 194 19.41 -6.74 20.85
C ASP A 194 20.28 -7.35 21.97
N ASP A 195 19.65 -8.04 22.93
CA ASP A 195 20.28 -8.79 24.01
C ASP A 195 19.72 -10.23 24.03
N PRO A 196 20.58 -11.28 24.01
CA PRO A 196 20.16 -12.67 24.15
C PRO A 196 19.21 -12.93 25.34
N ALA A 197 19.34 -12.20 26.44
CA ALA A 197 18.44 -12.33 27.59
C ALA A 197 16.97 -12.00 27.27
N GLN A 198 16.73 -11.18 26.24
CA GLN A 198 15.39 -10.76 25.81
C GLN A 198 14.71 -11.77 24.86
N GLU A 199 15.42 -12.81 24.40
CA GLU A 199 14.88 -13.74 23.40
C GLU A 199 13.60 -14.44 23.88
N ALA A 200 13.55 -14.86 25.14
CA ALA A 200 12.38 -15.52 25.70
C ALA A 200 11.14 -14.59 25.69
N GLU A 201 11.34 -13.31 25.98
CA GLU A 201 10.29 -12.30 25.92
C GLU A 201 9.85 -12.01 24.48
N ALA A 202 10.82 -11.80 23.58
CA ALA A 202 10.53 -11.59 22.16
C ALA A 202 9.75 -12.76 21.55
N ARG A 203 10.07 -14.00 21.93
CA ARG A 203 9.32 -15.19 21.50
C ARG A 203 7.89 -15.20 22.06
N ARG A 204 7.68 -14.83 23.32
CA ARG A 204 6.34 -14.68 23.90
C ARG A 204 5.53 -13.60 23.17
N THR A 205 6.15 -12.46 22.88
CA THR A 205 5.56 -11.40 22.07
C THR A 205 5.16 -11.93 20.69
N ALA A 206 6.08 -12.57 19.97
CA ALA A 206 5.83 -13.10 18.64
C ALA A 206 4.66 -14.09 18.62
N THR A 207 4.62 -15.03 19.57
CA THR A 207 3.52 -15.99 19.72
C THR A 207 2.19 -15.28 19.96
N SER A 208 2.16 -14.28 20.85
CA SER A 208 0.94 -13.51 21.12
C SER A 208 0.45 -12.73 19.90
N LEU A 209 1.35 -12.16 19.10
CA LEU A 209 0.97 -11.49 17.84
C LEU A 209 0.39 -12.50 16.84
N ILE A 210 0.98 -13.68 16.71
CA ILE A 210 0.46 -14.76 15.85
C ILE A 210 -0.95 -15.19 16.30
N GLU A 211 -1.20 -15.31 17.60
CA GLU A 211 -2.53 -15.63 18.13
C GLU A 211 -3.57 -14.57 17.72
N GLN A 212 -3.21 -13.29 17.82
CA GLN A 212 -4.10 -12.19 17.40
C GLN A 212 -4.37 -12.21 15.90
N LEU A 213 -3.32 -12.44 15.09
CA LEU A 213 -3.45 -12.57 13.63
C LEU A 213 -4.35 -13.74 13.25
N ARG A 214 -4.21 -14.89 13.93
CA ARG A 214 -5.07 -16.07 13.72
C ARG A 214 -6.50 -15.85 14.21
N ALA A 215 -6.70 -14.98 15.19
CA ALA A 215 -8.03 -14.54 15.64
C ALA A 215 -8.70 -13.54 14.68
N GLY A 216 -8.05 -13.16 13.58
CA GLY A 216 -8.61 -12.31 12.53
C GLY A 216 -8.13 -10.86 12.55
N ALA A 217 -7.15 -10.50 13.41
CA ALA A 217 -6.56 -9.17 13.37
C ALA A 217 -5.86 -8.93 12.01
N PRO A 218 -6.08 -7.77 11.34
CA PRO A 218 -5.43 -7.47 10.07
C PRO A 218 -3.91 -7.43 10.21
N PHE A 219 -3.17 -8.20 9.39
CA PHE A 219 -1.71 -8.25 9.45
C PHE A 219 -1.06 -6.87 9.35
N ALA A 220 -1.57 -6.04 8.44
CA ALA A 220 -1.08 -4.68 8.25
C ALA A 220 -1.23 -3.80 9.49
N ALA A 221 -2.32 -3.95 10.26
CA ALA A 221 -2.53 -3.20 11.50
C ALA A 221 -1.54 -3.66 12.59
N VAL A 222 -1.34 -4.98 12.72
CA VAL A 222 -0.38 -5.55 13.67
C VAL A 222 1.05 -5.15 13.32
N ALA A 223 1.43 -5.17 12.04
CA ALA A 223 2.73 -4.76 11.57
C ALA A 223 2.98 -3.27 11.75
N ALA A 224 2.03 -2.42 11.34
CA ALA A 224 2.14 -0.97 11.51
C ALA A 224 2.28 -0.55 12.97
N GLN A 225 1.74 -1.35 13.88
CA GLN A 225 1.93 -1.16 15.30
C GLN A 225 3.27 -1.75 15.75
N PHE A 226 3.44 -3.07 15.75
CA PHE A 226 4.48 -3.72 16.53
C PHE A 226 5.76 -4.06 15.77
N SER A 227 5.75 -3.97 14.44
CA SER A 227 6.95 -4.26 13.66
C SER A 227 8.00 -3.18 13.90
N GLN A 228 9.23 -3.63 14.09
CA GLN A 228 10.41 -2.78 14.25
C GLN A 228 11.21 -2.66 12.93
N ALA A 229 10.67 -3.18 11.83
CA ALA A 229 11.17 -2.95 10.48
C ALA A 229 10.61 -1.64 9.89
N GLN A 230 11.28 -1.09 8.89
CA GLN A 230 10.81 0.08 8.14
C GLN A 230 9.54 -0.21 7.35
N SER A 231 9.36 -1.48 6.94
CA SER A 231 8.14 -1.98 6.31
C SER A 231 6.88 -1.73 7.15
N ALA A 232 7.00 -1.56 8.48
CA ALA A 232 5.90 -1.21 9.38
C ALA A 232 5.11 0.03 8.91
N GLU A 233 5.78 1.05 8.37
CA GLU A 233 5.12 2.26 7.86
C GLU A 233 4.12 1.96 6.73
N ASN A 234 4.30 0.85 6.03
CA ASN A 234 3.42 0.36 4.98
C ASN A 234 2.73 -0.96 5.37
N GLY A 235 2.43 -1.15 6.67
CA GLY A 235 1.73 -2.33 7.15
C GLY A 235 2.53 -3.63 7.04
N GLY A 236 3.86 -3.54 7.10
CA GLY A 236 4.76 -4.68 6.94
C GLY A 236 4.93 -5.14 5.49
N ASP A 237 4.45 -4.38 4.50
CA ASP A 237 4.50 -4.83 3.11
C ASP A 237 5.92 -4.83 2.53
N LEU A 238 6.41 -6.01 2.15
CA LEU A 238 7.68 -6.21 1.44
C LEU A 238 7.50 -6.22 -0.07
N GLY A 239 6.26 -6.34 -0.56
CA GLY A 239 5.96 -6.50 -1.97
C GLY A 239 6.25 -7.91 -2.47
N TRP A 240 6.47 -8.01 -3.79
CA TRP A 240 6.88 -9.26 -4.43
C TRP A 240 8.37 -9.48 -4.20
N VAL A 241 8.70 -10.58 -3.53
CA VAL A 241 10.07 -11.01 -3.23
C VAL A 241 10.38 -12.34 -3.91
N ARG A 242 11.64 -12.52 -4.28
CA ARG A 242 12.20 -13.77 -4.82
C ARG A 242 12.95 -14.52 -3.73
N LEU A 243 13.12 -15.82 -3.92
CA LEU A 243 14.07 -16.59 -3.11
C LEU A 243 15.48 -16.02 -3.28
N GLY A 244 16.21 -15.93 -2.18
CA GLY A 244 17.53 -15.31 -2.07
C GLY A 244 17.51 -13.81 -1.74
N GLN A 245 16.32 -13.18 -1.66
CA GLN A 245 16.21 -11.76 -1.27
C GLN A 245 15.94 -11.56 0.23
N LEU A 246 15.44 -12.58 0.91
CA LEU A 246 15.20 -12.54 2.36
C LEU A 246 16.24 -13.39 3.08
N GLU A 247 16.23 -13.35 4.42
CA GLU A 247 17.08 -14.23 5.20
C GLU A 247 16.78 -15.71 4.88
N PRO A 248 17.80 -16.60 4.81
CA PRO A 248 17.63 -17.99 4.34
C PRO A 248 16.55 -18.77 5.09
N GLU A 249 16.37 -18.50 6.38
CA GLU A 249 15.35 -19.12 7.21
C GLU A 249 13.92 -18.72 6.79
N VAL A 250 13.75 -17.49 6.30
CA VAL A 250 12.48 -16.97 5.80
C VAL A 250 12.18 -17.56 4.42
N ASP A 251 13.15 -17.56 3.52
CA ASP A 251 13.03 -18.15 2.18
C ASP A 251 12.64 -19.63 2.23
N ALA A 252 13.34 -20.40 3.08
CA ALA A 252 13.07 -21.82 3.25
C ALA A 252 11.61 -22.09 3.67
N LEU A 253 11.04 -21.22 4.52
CA LEU A 253 9.66 -21.37 4.96
C LEU A 253 8.66 -20.91 3.89
N LEU A 254 8.92 -19.81 3.18
CA LEU A 254 8.02 -19.26 2.15
C LEU A 254 7.72 -20.28 1.04
N THR A 255 8.68 -21.12 0.66
CA THR A 255 8.48 -22.17 -0.35
C THR A 255 7.43 -23.21 0.04
N GLN A 256 7.21 -23.41 1.35
CA GLN A 256 6.31 -24.40 1.92
C GLN A 256 4.98 -23.80 2.37
N MET A 257 4.90 -22.46 2.48
CA MET A 257 3.69 -21.78 2.93
C MET A 257 2.63 -21.69 1.81
N PRO A 258 1.36 -22.01 2.09
CA PRO A 258 0.27 -21.68 1.19
C PRO A 258 -0.09 -20.18 1.30
N PRO A 259 -0.61 -19.55 0.22
CA PRO A 259 -1.15 -18.20 0.31
C PRO A 259 -2.23 -18.07 1.40
N GLY A 260 -2.20 -16.97 2.14
CA GLY A 260 -3.00 -16.70 3.34
C GLY A 260 -2.38 -17.21 4.65
N ALA A 261 -1.33 -18.05 4.61
CA ALA A 261 -0.72 -18.58 5.81
C ALA A 261 0.15 -17.56 6.56
N ILE A 262 0.09 -17.62 7.88
CA ILE A 262 0.96 -16.89 8.81
C ILE A 262 2.01 -17.86 9.36
N SER A 263 3.28 -17.47 9.29
CA SER A 263 4.40 -18.30 9.76
C SER A 263 4.40 -18.50 11.27
N THR A 264 5.20 -19.46 11.73
CA THR A 264 5.73 -19.45 13.11
C THR A 264 6.77 -18.34 13.28
N PRO A 265 7.18 -17.98 14.51
CA PRO A 265 8.29 -17.04 14.70
C PRO A 265 9.59 -17.63 14.14
N ILE A 266 10.17 -16.95 13.15
CA ILE A 266 11.39 -17.35 12.46
C ILE A 266 12.56 -16.62 13.11
N ARG A 267 13.57 -17.35 13.60
CA ARG A 267 14.79 -16.73 14.12
C ARG A 267 15.64 -16.25 12.95
N THR A 268 15.94 -14.96 12.92
CA THR A 268 16.83 -14.32 11.94
C THR A 268 18.01 -13.64 12.66
N ALA A 269 18.99 -13.16 11.91
CA ALA A 269 20.22 -12.58 12.46
C ALA A 269 19.99 -11.38 13.41
N GLY A 270 18.88 -10.66 13.24
CA GLY A 270 18.53 -9.49 14.06
C GLY A 270 17.43 -9.71 15.11
N GLY A 271 16.77 -10.87 15.12
CA GLY A 271 15.63 -11.10 16.02
C GLY A 271 14.68 -12.20 15.55
N LEU A 272 13.37 -11.93 15.66
CA LEU A 272 12.31 -12.81 15.20
C LEU A 272 11.51 -12.13 14.09
N THR A 273 11.30 -12.85 12.99
CA THR A 273 10.44 -12.42 11.88
C THR A 273 9.19 -13.29 11.84
N ILE A 274 8.03 -12.67 11.68
CA ILE A 274 6.77 -13.33 11.33
C ILE A 274 6.42 -12.88 9.93
N VAL A 275 6.11 -13.81 9.03
CA VAL A 275 5.69 -13.48 7.67
C VAL A 275 4.30 -14.01 7.37
N THR A 276 3.59 -13.32 6.49
CA THR A 276 2.39 -13.84 5.83
C THR A 276 2.62 -13.89 4.33
N LEU A 277 2.28 -15.02 3.72
CA LEU A 277 2.31 -15.14 2.26
C LEU A 277 0.95 -14.69 1.72
N ARG A 278 0.87 -13.52 1.10
CA ARG A 278 -0.40 -12.99 0.56
C ARG A 278 -0.75 -13.65 -0.77
N GLN A 279 0.23 -13.77 -1.66
CA GLN A 279 0.07 -14.36 -2.99
C GLN A 279 1.35 -15.04 -3.44
N ARG A 280 1.24 -15.97 -4.38
CA ARG A 280 2.36 -16.60 -5.07
C ARG A 280 2.12 -16.48 -6.56
N ARG A 281 3.13 -16.07 -7.32
CA ARG A 281 3.10 -15.99 -8.79
C ARG A 281 4.41 -16.50 -9.37
N GLU A 282 4.51 -16.52 -10.70
CA GLU A 282 5.78 -16.62 -11.40
C GLU A 282 6.21 -15.22 -11.87
N VAL A 283 7.50 -14.89 -11.70
CA VAL A 283 8.10 -13.62 -12.13
C VAL A 283 7.80 -13.42 -13.61
N GLY A 284 7.32 -12.22 -13.97
CA GLY A 284 7.24 -11.80 -15.36
C GLY A 284 6.49 -12.77 -16.27
N ARG A 285 5.42 -13.42 -15.79
CA ARG A 285 4.64 -14.33 -16.64
C ARG A 285 3.15 -14.02 -16.57
N ASP A 286 2.75 -12.92 -17.23
CA ASP A 286 1.36 -12.69 -17.68
C ASP A 286 1.36 -12.66 -19.20
N LEU A 287 1.56 -13.84 -19.81
CA LEU A 287 1.55 -14.00 -21.26
C LEU A 287 0.11 -13.82 -21.75
N ALA A 288 -0.21 -12.61 -22.20
CA ALA A 288 -1.49 -12.30 -22.80
C ALA A 288 -1.40 -12.41 -24.32
N THR A 289 -2.38 -13.06 -24.93
CA THR A 289 -2.59 -12.94 -26.38
C THR A 289 -3.49 -11.74 -26.62
N LEU A 290 -2.90 -10.67 -27.13
CA LEU A 290 -3.60 -9.44 -27.49
C LEU A 290 -4.02 -9.51 -28.96
N VAL A 291 -5.28 -9.18 -29.22
CA VAL A 291 -5.84 -9.15 -30.55
C VAL A 291 -6.53 -7.81 -30.83
N THR A 292 -6.43 -7.33 -32.06
CA THR A 292 -7.33 -6.29 -32.59
C THR A 292 -8.35 -6.93 -33.50
N VAL A 293 -9.57 -6.39 -33.53
CA VAL A 293 -10.64 -6.87 -34.41
C VAL A 293 -11.29 -5.72 -35.16
N ARG A 294 -11.87 -6.03 -36.32
CA ARG A 294 -12.94 -5.23 -36.93
C ARG A 294 -14.27 -5.94 -36.78
N GLN A 295 -15.35 -5.16 -36.76
CA GLN A 295 -16.70 -5.71 -36.66
C GLN A 295 -17.63 -5.11 -37.70
N LEU A 296 -18.61 -5.92 -38.10
CA LEU A 296 -19.80 -5.51 -38.80
C LEU A 296 -20.98 -6.04 -38.00
N PHE A 297 -21.87 -5.15 -37.58
CA PHE A 297 -23.14 -5.53 -36.99
C PHE A 297 -24.29 -5.16 -37.93
N LEU A 298 -25.15 -6.12 -38.23
CA LEU A 298 -26.37 -5.92 -39.02
C LEU A 298 -27.57 -6.20 -38.12
N PRO A 299 -28.36 -5.18 -37.75
CA PRO A 299 -29.47 -5.34 -36.83
C PRO A 299 -30.64 -6.09 -37.47
N PHE A 300 -31.44 -6.74 -36.62
CA PHE A 300 -32.78 -7.19 -36.98
C PHE A 300 -33.82 -6.15 -36.56
N ASP A 301 -34.89 -6.04 -37.34
CA ASP A 301 -35.99 -5.11 -37.04
C ASP A 301 -36.87 -5.62 -35.88
N ALA A 302 -36.81 -6.93 -35.61
CA ALA A 302 -37.47 -7.60 -34.50
C ALA A 302 -36.62 -8.77 -34.01
N PRO A 303 -36.76 -9.20 -32.73
CA PRO A 303 -36.01 -10.32 -32.18
C PRO A 303 -36.16 -11.60 -33.01
N LEU A 304 -35.05 -12.33 -33.17
CA LEU A 304 -35.03 -13.58 -33.95
C LEU A 304 -35.88 -14.67 -33.29
N ASN A 305 -36.83 -15.21 -34.06
CA ASN A 305 -37.45 -16.50 -33.79
C ASN A 305 -36.82 -17.56 -34.72
N PRO A 306 -36.00 -18.50 -34.19
CA PRO A 306 -35.32 -19.50 -35.02
C PRO A 306 -36.26 -20.43 -35.80
N GLN A 307 -37.51 -20.59 -35.38
CA GLN A 307 -38.48 -21.45 -36.06
C GLN A 307 -39.22 -20.76 -37.20
N ALA A 308 -39.21 -19.43 -37.24
CA ALA A 308 -39.91 -18.63 -38.24
C ALA A 308 -39.13 -17.34 -38.55
N PRO A 309 -37.95 -17.43 -39.19
CA PRO A 309 -37.17 -16.25 -39.54
C PRO A 309 -37.88 -15.41 -40.60
N THR A 310 -37.82 -14.08 -40.46
CA THR A 310 -38.42 -13.14 -41.40
C THR A 310 -37.58 -13.02 -42.69
N ALA A 311 -38.19 -12.49 -43.76
CA ALA A 311 -37.46 -12.19 -44.99
C ALA A 311 -36.28 -11.22 -44.77
N GLN A 312 -36.43 -10.26 -43.85
CA GLN A 312 -35.36 -9.33 -43.46
C GLN A 312 -34.21 -10.06 -42.78
N GLN A 313 -34.49 -10.97 -41.83
CA GLN A 313 -33.47 -11.73 -41.12
C GLN A 313 -32.69 -12.66 -42.08
N ILE A 314 -33.38 -13.28 -43.04
CA ILE A 314 -32.76 -14.13 -44.08
C ILE A 314 -31.84 -13.29 -44.99
N ALA A 315 -32.32 -12.14 -45.46
CA ALA A 315 -31.52 -11.25 -46.31
C ALA A 315 -30.28 -10.71 -45.57
N THR A 316 -30.42 -10.39 -44.28
CA THR A 316 -29.32 -9.96 -43.40
C THR A 316 -28.28 -11.06 -43.22
N LEU A 317 -28.71 -12.33 -43.08
CA LEU A 317 -27.79 -13.48 -43.04
C LEU A 317 -27.03 -13.64 -44.36
N GLN A 318 -27.70 -13.56 -45.50
CA GLN A 318 -27.06 -13.65 -46.81
C GLN A 318 -26.07 -12.51 -47.06
N ALA A 319 -26.36 -11.30 -46.57
CA ALA A 319 -25.42 -10.18 -46.62
C ALA A 319 -24.19 -10.45 -45.75
N ALA A 320 -24.37 -10.91 -44.51
CA ALA A 320 -23.27 -11.27 -43.62
C ALA A 320 -22.41 -12.42 -44.17
N GLN A 321 -23.03 -13.43 -44.80
CA GLN A 321 -22.33 -14.54 -45.47
C GLN A 321 -21.44 -14.01 -46.61
N ARG A 322 -21.98 -13.16 -47.49
CA ARG A 322 -21.20 -12.54 -48.56
C ARG A 322 -20.00 -11.75 -48.03
N VAL A 323 -20.17 -11.00 -46.95
CA VAL A 323 -19.05 -10.27 -46.31
C VAL A 323 -17.99 -11.27 -45.82
N SER A 324 -18.41 -12.31 -45.09
CA SER A 324 -17.52 -13.35 -44.56
C SER A 324 -16.77 -14.09 -45.70
N GLU A 325 -17.41 -14.26 -46.85
CA GLU A 325 -16.85 -14.96 -48.00
C GLU A 325 -15.99 -14.09 -48.91
N THR A 326 -16.11 -12.77 -48.89
CA THR A 326 -15.44 -11.87 -49.86
C THR A 326 -14.39 -10.96 -49.24
N VAL A 327 -14.56 -10.55 -47.98
CA VAL A 327 -13.63 -9.66 -47.28
C VAL A 327 -12.37 -10.42 -46.88
N ARG A 328 -11.19 -9.83 -47.13
CA ARG A 328 -9.85 -10.41 -46.89
C ARG A 328 -8.89 -9.49 -46.14
N SER A 329 -9.30 -8.26 -45.86
CA SER A 329 -8.51 -7.32 -45.06
C SER A 329 -9.39 -6.47 -44.15
N CYS A 330 -8.81 -5.98 -43.06
CA CYS A 330 -9.51 -5.12 -42.10
C CYS A 330 -9.99 -3.81 -42.72
N ALA A 331 -9.24 -3.26 -43.68
CA ALA A 331 -9.68 -2.09 -44.45
C ALA A 331 -10.94 -2.37 -45.29
N GLN A 332 -11.03 -3.56 -45.90
CA GLN A 332 -12.24 -3.99 -46.61
C GLN A 332 -13.41 -4.22 -45.65
N MET A 333 -13.14 -4.69 -44.43
CA MET A 333 -14.17 -4.83 -43.41
C MET A 333 -14.72 -3.47 -42.98
N ASP A 334 -13.86 -2.46 -42.82
CA ASP A 334 -14.25 -1.09 -42.50
C ASP A 334 -15.11 -0.46 -43.61
N GLU A 335 -14.76 -0.74 -44.87
CA GLU A 335 -15.58 -0.32 -46.03
C GLU A 335 -16.93 -1.05 -46.06
N ALA A 336 -16.95 -2.37 -45.85
CA ALA A 336 -18.19 -3.16 -45.80
C ALA A 336 -19.13 -2.66 -44.69
N ALA A 337 -18.60 -2.34 -43.52
CA ALA A 337 -19.36 -1.76 -42.41
C ALA A 337 -19.97 -0.40 -42.76
N ARG A 338 -19.25 0.46 -43.48
CA ARG A 338 -19.78 1.74 -43.98
C ARG A 338 -20.86 1.56 -45.05
N GLN A 339 -20.62 0.71 -46.04
CA GLN A 339 -21.58 0.46 -47.13
C GLN A 339 -22.89 -0.13 -46.64
N LEU A 340 -22.82 -1.07 -45.69
CA LEU A 340 -23.98 -1.70 -45.08
C LEU A 340 -24.58 -0.89 -43.92
N ARG A 341 -24.06 0.31 -43.65
CA ARG A 341 -24.54 1.24 -42.63
C ARG A 341 -24.67 0.58 -41.25
N SER A 342 -23.63 -0.13 -40.84
CA SER A 342 -23.60 -0.74 -39.51
C SER A 342 -23.81 0.32 -38.42
N PRO A 343 -24.72 0.08 -37.44
CA PRO A 343 -24.96 1.04 -36.37
C PRO A 343 -23.86 1.02 -35.30
N ARG A 344 -22.91 0.07 -35.38
CA ARG A 344 -21.74 -0.01 -34.50
C ARG A 344 -20.48 0.44 -35.24
N PRO A 345 -19.51 1.06 -34.55
CA PRO A 345 -18.25 1.43 -35.19
C PRO A 345 -17.51 0.17 -35.65
N ALA A 346 -16.98 0.22 -36.88
CA ALA A 346 -16.24 -0.88 -37.49
C ALA A 346 -14.97 -1.22 -36.69
N ASP A 347 -14.33 -0.18 -36.15
CA ASP A 347 -13.26 -0.26 -35.17
C ASP A 347 -13.83 -0.13 -33.74
N PRO A 348 -13.91 -1.22 -32.96
CA PRO A 348 -14.30 -1.13 -31.56
C PRO A 348 -13.23 -0.49 -30.65
N GLY A 349 -12.03 -0.20 -31.14
CA GLY A 349 -10.97 0.51 -30.42
C GLY A 349 -9.84 -0.40 -29.93
N GLN A 350 -9.57 -0.34 -28.63
CA GLN A 350 -8.36 -0.91 -28.01
C GLN A 350 -8.23 -2.42 -28.22
N GLU A 351 -6.99 -2.89 -28.11
CA GLU A 351 -6.67 -4.31 -28.10
C GLU A 351 -7.35 -5.04 -26.95
N ILE A 352 -7.81 -6.25 -27.26
CA ILE A 352 -8.50 -7.08 -26.29
C ILE A 352 -7.64 -8.29 -25.93
N ARG A 353 -7.66 -8.63 -24.65
CA ARG A 353 -7.10 -9.87 -24.11
C ARG A 353 -7.97 -11.04 -24.56
N LEU A 354 -7.44 -11.93 -25.39
CA LEU A 354 -8.18 -13.07 -25.95
C LEU A 354 -8.63 -14.04 -24.85
N ASP A 355 -7.76 -14.29 -23.88
CA ASP A 355 -7.98 -15.06 -22.65
C ASP A 355 -9.03 -14.46 -21.70
N ALA A 356 -9.39 -13.19 -21.88
CA ALA A 356 -10.45 -12.53 -21.12
C ALA A 356 -11.82 -12.54 -21.84
N GLN A 357 -11.88 -12.96 -23.10
CA GLN A 357 -13.13 -12.96 -23.87
C GLN A 357 -14.08 -14.09 -23.44
N PRO A 358 -15.41 -13.91 -23.55
CA PRO A 358 -16.39 -14.98 -23.33
C PRO A 358 -16.11 -16.21 -24.21
N GLY A 359 -16.37 -17.42 -23.68
CA GLY A 359 -16.01 -18.69 -24.31
C GLY A 359 -16.32 -18.81 -25.81
N PRO A 360 -17.55 -18.51 -26.27
CA PRO A 360 -17.90 -18.60 -27.69
C PRO A 360 -17.10 -17.64 -28.58
N ILE A 361 -16.88 -16.40 -28.13
CA ILE A 361 -16.11 -15.40 -28.89
C ILE A 361 -14.63 -15.77 -28.88
N ARG A 362 -14.11 -16.22 -27.74
CA ARG A 362 -12.73 -16.69 -27.61
C ARG A 362 -12.43 -17.82 -28.59
N GLN A 363 -13.22 -18.89 -28.59
CA GLN A 363 -13.01 -20.05 -29.46
C GLN A 363 -13.02 -19.67 -30.94
N VAL A 364 -13.93 -18.78 -31.33
CA VAL A 364 -14.00 -18.27 -32.70
C VAL A 364 -12.73 -17.49 -33.04
N LEU A 365 -12.31 -16.54 -32.20
CA LEU A 365 -11.14 -15.71 -32.46
C LEU A 365 -9.81 -16.49 -32.37
N GLU A 366 -9.72 -17.54 -31.56
CA GLU A 366 -8.56 -18.43 -31.43
C GLU A 366 -8.26 -19.17 -32.75
N GLY A 367 -9.31 -19.62 -33.44
CA GLY A 367 -9.20 -20.35 -34.71
C GLY A 367 -8.85 -19.49 -35.92
N LEU A 368 -9.00 -18.16 -35.85
CA LEU A 368 -8.77 -17.25 -36.98
C LEU A 368 -7.30 -16.87 -37.16
N ARG A 369 -6.92 -16.58 -38.40
CA ARG A 369 -5.69 -15.87 -38.75
C ARG A 369 -5.94 -14.36 -38.92
N PRO A 370 -4.93 -13.50 -38.73
CA PRO A 370 -5.06 -12.09 -39.10
C PRO A 370 -5.49 -11.95 -40.56
N GLY A 371 -6.49 -11.12 -40.82
CA GLY A 371 -7.13 -10.97 -42.13
C GLY A 371 -8.28 -11.94 -42.40
N GLU A 372 -8.69 -12.77 -41.42
CA GLU A 372 -9.77 -13.74 -41.59
C GLU A 372 -11.04 -13.27 -40.86
N PRO A 373 -12.21 -13.20 -41.55
CA PRO A 373 -13.49 -12.94 -40.92
C PRO A 373 -14.07 -14.20 -40.26
N THR A 374 -14.87 -14.01 -39.22
CA THR A 374 -15.69 -15.06 -38.63
C THR A 374 -16.78 -15.48 -39.60
N ARG A 375 -17.36 -16.67 -39.37
CA ARG A 375 -18.72 -16.93 -39.86
C ARG A 375 -19.70 -15.95 -39.21
N PRO A 376 -20.87 -15.68 -39.84
CA PRO A 376 -21.90 -14.85 -39.24
C PRO A 376 -22.31 -15.35 -37.84
N LEU A 377 -22.09 -14.52 -36.82
CA LEU A 377 -22.47 -14.79 -35.44
C LEU A 377 -23.88 -14.26 -35.23
N ILE A 378 -24.84 -15.17 -35.10
CA ILE A 378 -26.26 -14.84 -34.99
C ILE A 378 -26.61 -14.57 -33.53
N SER A 379 -27.27 -13.45 -33.27
CA SER A 379 -27.80 -13.05 -31.97
C SER A 379 -29.28 -12.67 -32.09
N PRO A 380 -30.05 -12.58 -30.99
CA PRO A 380 -31.46 -12.20 -31.04
C PRO A 380 -31.72 -10.88 -31.77
N ASP A 381 -30.81 -9.92 -31.66
CA ASP A 381 -30.99 -8.54 -32.15
C ASP A 381 -30.29 -8.27 -33.49
N GLY A 382 -29.59 -9.25 -34.06
CA GLY A 382 -28.85 -9.07 -35.31
C GLY A 382 -27.72 -10.06 -35.54
N ILE A 383 -26.93 -9.79 -36.56
CA ILE A 383 -25.79 -10.62 -36.97
C ILE A 383 -24.50 -9.82 -36.85
N THR A 384 -23.50 -10.42 -36.21
CA THR A 384 -22.15 -9.87 -36.12
C THR A 384 -21.19 -10.68 -36.98
N VAL A 385 -20.36 -10.01 -37.78
CA VAL A 385 -19.17 -10.60 -38.38
C VAL A 385 -17.97 -9.89 -37.76
N LEU A 386 -17.07 -10.64 -37.13
CA LEU A 386 -15.81 -10.11 -36.62
C LEU A 386 -14.68 -10.45 -37.58
N MET A 387 -13.61 -9.71 -37.57
CA MET A 387 -12.40 -10.01 -38.35
C MET A 387 -11.19 -9.80 -37.46
N LEU A 388 -10.31 -10.79 -37.39
CA LEU A 388 -9.06 -10.68 -36.63
C LEU A 388 -8.07 -9.83 -37.44
N CYS A 389 -7.50 -8.78 -36.86
CA CYS A 389 -6.60 -7.86 -37.57
C CYS A 389 -5.15 -7.98 -37.15
N SER A 390 -4.92 -8.17 -35.86
CA SER A 390 -3.59 -8.47 -35.33
C SER A 390 -3.73 -9.51 -34.23
N ARG A 391 -2.67 -10.30 -34.06
CA ARG A 391 -2.47 -11.19 -32.93
C ARG A 391 -1.02 -11.07 -32.52
N ARG A 392 -0.77 -10.68 -31.28
CA ARG A 392 0.56 -10.77 -30.68
C ARG A 392 0.48 -11.38 -29.29
N VAL A 393 1.57 -11.99 -28.87
CA VAL A 393 1.77 -12.41 -27.49
C VAL A 393 2.64 -11.38 -26.81
N GLU A 394 2.18 -10.86 -25.68
CA GLU A 394 2.90 -9.87 -24.90
C GLU A 394 2.90 -10.28 -23.44
N ASN A 395 4.03 -10.08 -22.76
CA ASN A 395 4.14 -10.30 -21.34
C ASN A 395 3.73 -9.02 -20.60
N LEU A 396 2.50 -8.98 -20.09
CA LEU A 396 1.97 -7.82 -19.39
C LEU A 396 2.55 -7.65 -17.97
N ALA A 397 3.34 -8.63 -17.50
CA ALA A 397 3.99 -8.60 -16.19
C ALA A 397 5.44 -8.09 -16.24
N ALA A 398 5.86 -7.43 -17.34
CA ALA A 398 7.19 -6.83 -17.43
C ALA A 398 7.44 -5.85 -16.26
N PRO A 399 8.59 -5.94 -15.56
CA PRO A 399 8.84 -5.08 -14.41
C PRO A 399 8.94 -3.60 -14.81
N ASN A 400 8.22 -2.73 -14.12
CA ASN A 400 8.31 -1.28 -14.32
C ASN A 400 9.63 -0.73 -13.70
N PRO A 401 10.49 -0.04 -14.46
CA PRO A 401 11.73 0.56 -13.94
C PRO A 401 11.52 1.44 -12.71
N GLU A 402 10.44 2.23 -12.65
CA GLU A 402 10.14 3.08 -11.50
C GLU A 402 9.80 2.26 -10.25
N ALA A 403 9.02 1.19 -10.41
CA ALA A 403 8.68 0.28 -9.33
C ALA A 403 9.93 -0.44 -8.79
N VAL A 404 10.84 -0.83 -9.70
CA VAL A 404 12.12 -1.43 -9.35
C VAL A 404 12.99 -0.45 -8.57
N ALA A 405 13.11 0.80 -9.03
CA ALA A 405 13.85 1.85 -8.32
C ALA A 405 13.32 2.06 -6.89
N LEU A 406 11.99 2.14 -6.74
CA LEU A 406 11.33 2.27 -5.44
C LEU A 406 11.53 1.06 -4.53
N SER A 407 11.70 -0.14 -5.08
CA SER A 407 11.99 -1.34 -4.29
C SER A 407 13.40 -1.30 -3.71
N ILE A 408 14.41 -0.95 -4.52
CA ILE A 408 15.80 -0.83 -4.09
C ILE A 408 15.95 0.20 -2.98
N LEU A 409 15.30 1.37 -3.12
CA LEU A 409 15.34 2.42 -2.10
C LEU A 409 14.68 1.98 -0.79
N ARG A 410 13.60 1.19 -0.85
CA ARG A 410 12.94 0.64 0.34
C ARG A 410 13.83 -0.36 1.08
N GLU A 411 14.47 -1.27 0.36
CA GLU A 411 15.42 -2.23 0.94
C GLU A 411 16.58 -1.52 1.65
N ARG A 412 17.16 -0.50 1.01
CA ARG A 412 18.23 0.32 1.63
C ARG A 412 17.76 1.06 2.88
N ALA A 413 16.59 1.70 2.80
CA ALA A 413 16.00 2.42 3.93
C ALA A 413 15.74 1.50 5.12
N ASP A 414 15.26 0.28 4.87
CA ASP A 414 15.01 -0.72 5.92
C ASP A 414 16.30 -1.15 6.63
N LEU A 415 17.34 -1.49 5.87
CA LEU A 415 18.64 -1.86 6.44
C LEU A 415 19.23 -0.76 7.33
N VAL A 416 19.20 0.50 6.85
CA VAL A 416 19.67 1.66 7.61
C VAL A 416 18.82 1.88 8.87
N SER A 417 17.49 1.85 8.74
CA SER A 417 16.55 2.03 9.86
C SER A 417 16.78 0.99 10.96
N ARG A 418 16.89 -0.30 10.58
CA ARG A 418 17.20 -1.39 11.52
C ARG A 418 18.54 -1.16 12.21
N GLN A 419 19.59 -0.80 11.46
CA GLN A 419 20.91 -0.54 12.04
C GLN A 419 20.88 0.62 13.04
N MET A 420 20.25 1.74 12.68
CA MET A 420 20.14 2.90 13.58
C MET A 420 19.37 2.55 14.85
N MET A 421 18.27 1.81 14.75
CA MET A 421 17.49 1.41 15.93
C MET A 421 18.28 0.52 16.89
N ARG A 422 19.07 -0.43 16.36
CA ARG A 422 20.00 -1.23 17.18
C ARG A 422 21.00 -0.33 17.91
N ASP A 423 21.58 0.65 17.22
CA ASP A 423 22.56 1.58 17.81
C ASP A 423 21.94 2.52 18.86
N LEU A 424 20.69 2.93 18.67
CA LEU A 424 19.98 3.76 19.63
C LEU A 424 19.67 2.98 20.91
N ARG A 425 19.15 1.75 20.80
CA ARG A 425 18.84 0.91 21.96
C ARG A 425 20.07 0.55 22.77
N ARG A 426 21.17 0.19 22.10
CA ARG A 426 22.44 -0.16 22.79
C ARG A 426 23.02 0.98 23.62
N ARG A 427 22.72 2.23 23.27
CA ARG A 427 23.24 3.43 23.97
C ARG A 427 22.22 4.05 24.92
N ALA A 428 20.98 3.56 24.91
CA ALA A 428 19.91 4.14 25.70
C ALA A 428 20.01 3.71 27.17
N ASP A 429 19.75 4.64 28.08
CA ASP A 429 19.43 4.35 29.46
C ASP A 429 17.92 4.17 29.58
N ILE A 430 17.48 2.94 29.87
CA ILE A 430 16.07 2.56 29.92
C ILE A 430 15.78 1.99 31.31
N ASP A 431 14.95 2.69 32.06
CA ASP A 431 14.52 2.32 33.40
C ASP A 431 13.01 2.01 33.39
N LEU A 432 12.66 0.73 33.50
CA LEU A 432 11.29 0.26 33.57
C LEU A 432 10.76 0.37 35.00
N ARG A 433 9.60 1.00 35.17
CA ARG A 433 8.92 1.15 36.46
C ARG A 433 7.73 0.17 36.51
N SER A 434 7.80 -0.76 37.47
CA SER A 434 6.78 -1.79 37.73
C SER A 434 5.56 -1.24 38.43
#